data_AF-A0A945L6W0-F1
#
_entry.id   AF-A0A945L6W0-F1
#
_cell.length_a   1.000
_cell.length_b   1.000
_cell.length_c   1.000
_cell.angle_alpha   90.00
_cell.angle_beta   90.00
_cell.angle_gamma   90.00
#
_symmetry.space_group_name_H-M   'P 1'
#
loop_
_entity.id
_entity.type
_entity.pdbx_description
1 polymer ?
#
loop_
_entity_poly.entity_id
_entity_poly.type
_entity_poly.pdbx_seq_one_letter_code
_entity_poly.pdbx_strand_id
1 'polypeptide(L)'
;MFRNLIPTLALFLLALGANAANLSWDSANGYQSDEVELSGLLPQEIQRILDWMNAGRKAEEKKNFRTALRKYKRVQKKYPKSQYAPEALFRTSQIRLRQNKIDKAFDAYELIAYVYPSFGSFNDTIGEMYKIAVRRQENYRVKIFGIFPGFLNYDRAIAYFERIVVIAPYSDYSPLALMNVAQIWAKRKNETMAIYSLDRLITNYPRSFLTPDAYIQLASTHASLVRGPYYDQSNTEDAITFFDDFLIQFPANNRVDEAEGGLEGAEDVMALSKVKIGDFYFHKRANFHAAKVLYNEAITIAPNSGSAEMARNKITMIEAKEEKLGGEQAAEAERKAPTVEELEKKAEKRARRKVLGIF
;
A
#
# COMPACT_ATOMS: atom_id res chain seq x y z
N MET A 1 55.85 -17.20 -29.84
CA MET A 1 55.47 -18.45 -29.16
C MET A 1 55.29 -18.14 -27.68
N PHE A 2 54.06 -17.94 -27.19
CA PHE A 2 53.64 -18.23 -25.81
C PHE A 2 52.11 -18.16 -25.78
N ARG A 3 51.48 -19.33 -25.68
CA ARG A 3 50.03 -19.53 -25.48
C ARG A 3 49.75 -19.31 -24.00
N ASN A 4 48.88 -18.37 -23.65
CA ASN A 4 48.30 -18.30 -22.30
C ASN A 4 46.91 -18.95 -22.35
N LEU A 5 46.81 -20.11 -21.72
CA LEU A 5 45.57 -20.83 -21.44
C LEU A 5 44.85 -20.15 -20.26
N ILE A 6 43.61 -19.73 -20.47
CA ILE A 6 42.70 -19.32 -19.39
C ILE A 6 41.91 -20.58 -19.00
N PRO A 7 41.96 -21.06 -17.75
CA PRO A 7 41.06 -22.13 -17.34
C PRO A 7 39.70 -21.52 -17.02
N THR A 8 38.71 -21.81 -17.86
CA THR A 8 37.29 -21.60 -17.53
C THR A 8 36.90 -22.61 -16.45
N LEU A 9 36.90 -22.16 -15.19
CA LEU A 9 36.36 -22.93 -14.08
C LEU A 9 34.82 -22.84 -14.15
N ALA A 10 34.19 -23.81 -14.80
CA ALA A 10 32.75 -23.97 -14.78
C ALA A 10 32.32 -24.40 -13.37
N LEU A 11 31.83 -23.45 -12.58
CA LEU A 11 31.24 -23.71 -11.28
C LEU A 11 29.85 -24.33 -11.51
N PHE A 12 29.76 -25.66 -11.51
CA PHE A 12 28.48 -26.36 -11.39
C PHE A 12 27.93 -26.11 -9.98
N LEU A 13 27.14 -25.04 -9.83
CA LEU A 13 26.22 -24.90 -8.71
C LEU A 13 25.12 -25.95 -8.88
N LEU A 14 25.37 -27.15 -8.37
CA LEU A 14 24.29 -28.08 -8.02
C LEU A 14 23.44 -27.38 -6.97
N ALA A 15 22.31 -26.83 -7.39
CA ALA A 15 21.22 -26.52 -6.49
C ALA A 15 20.75 -27.86 -5.89
N LEU A 16 21.34 -28.25 -4.76
CA LEU A 16 20.74 -29.19 -3.84
C LEU A 16 19.46 -28.52 -3.34
N GLY A 17 18.36 -28.75 -4.07
CA GLY A 17 17.04 -28.52 -3.52
C GLY A 17 16.92 -29.43 -2.29
N ALA A 18 17.10 -28.86 -1.10
CA ALA A 18 16.71 -29.50 0.13
C ALA A 18 15.17 -29.59 0.09
N ASN A 19 14.64 -30.66 -0.48
CA ASN A 19 13.27 -31.05 -0.20
C ASN A 19 13.19 -31.20 1.32
N ALA A 20 12.21 -30.57 1.97
CA ALA A 20 12.00 -30.83 3.38
C ALA A 20 11.46 -32.25 3.54
N ALA A 21 12.00 -33.00 4.49
CA ALA A 21 11.49 -34.29 4.93
C ALA A 21 9.96 -34.34 4.96
N ASN A 22 9.37 -35.30 4.25
CA ASN A 22 7.94 -35.55 4.29
C ASN A 22 7.63 -36.37 5.53
N LEU A 23 7.28 -35.67 6.60
CA LEU A 23 6.79 -36.31 7.82
C LEU A 23 5.38 -36.85 7.61
N SER A 24 5.22 -38.16 7.75
CA SER A 24 3.92 -38.83 7.73
C SER A 24 3.53 -39.30 9.14
N TRP A 25 2.23 -39.35 9.42
CA TRP A 25 1.69 -39.83 10.69
C TRP A 25 0.79 -41.03 10.45
N ASP A 26 1.08 -42.14 11.13
CA ASP A 26 0.21 -43.30 11.22
C ASP A 26 -0.15 -43.60 12.69
N SER A 27 -1.38 -44.03 12.93
CA SER A 27 -1.87 -44.26 14.30
C SER A 27 -1.21 -45.47 14.98
N ALA A 28 -0.81 -46.48 14.20
CA ALA A 28 -0.15 -47.68 14.70
C ALA A 28 1.36 -47.46 14.86
N ASN A 29 2.01 -46.90 13.83
CA ASN A 29 3.45 -46.79 13.73
C ASN A 29 4.03 -45.44 14.20
N GLY A 30 3.18 -44.42 14.37
CA GLY A 30 3.59 -43.08 14.79
C GLY A 30 4.08 -42.22 13.62
N TYR A 31 4.86 -41.19 13.93
CA TYR A 31 5.53 -40.36 12.93
C TYR A 31 6.65 -41.13 12.24
N GLN A 32 6.70 -41.00 10.91
CA GLN A 32 7.73 -41.57 10.05
C GLN A 32 8.30 -40.45 9.17
N SER A 33 9.61 -40.52 8.90
CA SER A 33 10.34 -39.62 8.01
C SER A 33 10.93 -40.44 6.88
N ASP A 34 10.77 -39.96 5.65
CA ASP A 34 11.44 -40.48 4.46
C ASP A 34 12.92 -40.05 4.40
N GLU A 35 13.29 -39.01 5.15
CA GLU A 35 14.66 -38.51 5.24
C GLU A 35 15.34 -38.84 6.58
N VAL A 36 16.67 -39.03 6.50
CA VAL A 36 17.54 -39.18 7.67
C VAL A 36 17.74 -37.81 8.33
N GLU A 37 17.52 -37.72 9.65
CA GLU A 37 17.75 -36.48 10.40
C GLU A 37 19.24 -36.09 10.38
N LEU A 38 19.60 -35.08 9.58
CA LEU A 38 20.98 -34.58 9.45
C LEU A 38 21.35 -33.47 10.45
N SER A 39 20.51 -33.21 11.47
CA SER A 39 20.71 -32.11 12.42
C SER A 39 21.77 -32.38 13.52
N GLY A 40 22.49 -33.50 13.43
CA GLY A 40 23.53 -33.89 14.39
C GLY A 40 22.98 -34.37 15.74
N LEU A 41 21.70 -34.70 15.81
CA LEU A 41 21.04 -35.21 17.02
C LEU A 41 21.48 -36.65 17.32
N LEU A 42 21.65 -36.94 18.61
CA LEU A 42 21.92 -38.31 19.06
C LEU A 42 20.68 -39.20 18.85
N PRO A 43 20.84 -40.51 18.61
CA PRO A 43 19.70 -41.43 18.45
C PRO A 43 18.67 -41.36 19.59
N GLN A 44 19.12 -41.18 20.84
CA GLN A 44 18.23 -41.05 21.99
C GLN A 44 17.44 -39.73 21.99
N GLU A 45 17.98 -38.67 21.38
CA GLU A 45 17.30 -37.38 21.22
C GLU A 45 16.22 -37.46 20.14
N ILE A 46 16.53 -38.10 19.01
CA ILE A 46 15.56 -38.39 17.95
C ILE A 46 14.40 -39.22 18.53
N GLN A 47 14.70 -40.28 19.28
CA GLN A 47 13.68 -41.08 19.95
C GLN A 47 12.82 -40.24 20.90
N ARG A 48 13.42 -39.36 21.69
CA ARG A 48 12.69 -38.48 22.62
C ARG A 48 11.79 -37.48 21.89
N ILE A 49 12.22 -36.97 20.73
CA ILE A 49 11.39 -36.12 19.87
C ILE A 49 10.19 -36.91 19.37
N LEU A 50 10.42 -38.10 18.81
CA LEU A 50 9.36 -39.00 18.33
C LEU A 50 8.38 -39.37 19.44
N ASP A 51 8.84 -39.69 20.64
CA ASP A 51 7.97 -39.97 21.80
C ASP A 51 7.04 -38.79 22.11
N TRP A 52 7.54 -37.55 22.04
CA TRP A 52 6.71 -36.37 22.24
C TRP A 52 5.78 -36.09 21.07
N MET A 53 6.25 -36.22 19.83
CA MET A 53 5.44 -36.03 18.64
C MET A 53 4.28 -37.04 18.59
N ASN A 54 4.58 -38.32 18.82
CA ASN A 54 3.61 -39.42 18.84
C ASN A 54 2.60 -39.26 19.97
N ALA A 55 3.07 -38.97 21.20
CA ALA A 55 2.16 -38.71 22.32
C ALA A 55 1.32 -37.44 22.09
N GLY A 56 1.87 -36.45 21.39
CA GLY A 56 1.17 -35.23 20.98
C GLY A 56 0.01 -35.54 20.04
N ARG A 57 0.27 -36.28 18.94
CA ARG A 57 -0.76 -36.64 17.95
C ARG A 57 -1.84 -37.54 18.52
N LYS A 58 -1.48 -38.58 19.26
CA LYS A 58 -2.47 -39.44 19.96
C LYS A 58 -3.37 -38.63 20.90
N ALA A 59 -2.82 -37.61 21.57
CA ALA A 59 -3.62 -36.72 22.40
C ALA A 59 -4.51 -35.78 21.57
N GLU A 60 -4.02 -35.29 20.42
CA GLU A 60 -4.80 -34.44 19.51
C GLU A 60 -5.99 -35.18 18.91
N GLU A 61 -5.80 -36.43 18.45
CA GLU A 61 -6.87 -37.29 17.92
C GLU A 61 -7.97 -37.53 18.97
N LYS A 62 -7.58 -37.69 20.23
CA LYS A 62 -8.50 -37.78 21.38
C LYS A 62 -9.09 -36.43 21.80
N LYS A 63 -8.86 -35.36 21.03
CA LYS A 63 -9.25 -33.97 21.34
C LYS A 63 -8.69 -33.43 22.67
N ASN A 64 -7.69 -34.09 23.25
CA ASN A 64 -6.98 -33.62 24.44
C ASN A 64 -5.92 -32.58 24.04
N PHE A 65 -6.40 -31.42 23.60
CA PHE A 65 -5.57 -30.34 23.07
C PHE A 65 -4.57 -29.79 24.08
N ARG A 66 -4.89 -29.81 25.39
CA ARG A 66 -3.96 -29.36 26.44
C ARG A 66 -2.71 -30.23 26.46
N THR A 67 -2.88 -31.55 26.39
CA THR A 67 -1.76 -32.50 26.37
C THR A 67 -0.99 -32.42 25.07
N ALA A 68 -1.69 -32.37 23.92
CA ALA A 68 -1.07 -32.25 22.60
C ALA A 68 -0.15 -31.03 22.53
N LEU A 69 -0.69 -29.83 22.83
CA LEU A 69 0.06 -28.58 22.82
C LEU A 69 1.28 -28.60 23.78
N ARG A 70 1.15 -29.25 24.95
CA ARG A 70 2.27 -29.40 25.89
C ARG A 70 3.39 -30.25 25.31
N LYS A 71 3.07 -31.28 24.54
CA LYS A 71 4.04 -32.16 23.89
C LYS A 71 4.74 -31.45 22.73
N TYR A 72 3.98 -30.83 21.82
CA TYR A 72 4.54 -30.03 20.73
C TYR A 72 5.44 -28.89 21.21
N LYS A 73 5.03 -28.17 22.26
CA LYS A 73 5.87 -27.11 22.85
C LYS A 73 7.21 -27.64 23.39
N ARG A 74 7.28 -28.89 23.86
CA ARG A 74 8.56 -29.47 24.31
C ARG A 74 9.51 -29.71 23.14
N VAL A 75 9.01 -30.20 22.02
CA VAL A 75 9.79 -30.37 20.78
C VAL A 75 10.33 -29.02 20.32
N GLN A 76 9.45 -28.03 20.17
CA GLN A 76 9.81 -26.66 19.76
C GLN A 76 10.88 -26.04 20.68
N LYS A 77 10.74 -26.18 22.00
CA LYS A 77 11.66 -25.52 22.96
C LYS A 77 13.01 -26.23 23.06
N LYS A 78 13.02 -27.56 23.07
CA LYS A 78 14.24 -28.35 23.34
C LYS A 78 15.00 -28.71 22.07
N TYR A 79 14.28 -28.88 20.96
CA TYR A 79 14.83 -29.32 19.69
C TYR A 79 14.36 -28.42 18.53
N PRO A 80 14.55 -27.08 18.62
CA PRO A 80 14.07 -26.15 17.60
C PRO A 80 14.70 -26.38 16.22
N LYS A 81 15.88 -27.00 16.13
CA LYS A 81 16.55 -27.29 14.85
C LYS A 81 16.17 -28.65 14.25
N SER A 82 15.36 -29.44 14.95
CA SER A 82 14.93 -30.74 14.42
C SER A 82 13.94 -30.58 13.27
N GLN A 83 13.94 -31.53 12.34
CA GLN A 83 12.97 -31.54 11.23
C GLN A 83 11.50 -31.65 11.73
N TYR A 84 11.31 -32.13 12.96
CA TYR A 84 9.99 -32.25 13.62
C TYR A 84 9.49 -30.95 14.25
N ALA A 85 10.35 -29.95 14.47
CA ALA A 85 9.96 -28.68 15.08
C ALA A 85 8.88 -27.92 14.28
N PRO A 86 9.02 -27.73 12.95
CA PRO A 86 7.99 -27.05 12.18
C PRO A 86 6.68 -27.85 12.08
N GLU A 87 6.72 -29.19 12.01
CA GLU A 87 5.51 -30.03 12.09
C GLU A 87 4.80 -29.86 13.45
N ALA A 88 5.55 -29.80 14.56
CA ALA A 88 4.99 -29.51 15.88
C ALA A 88 4.33 -28.12 15.94
N LEU A 89 4.92 -27.11 15.28
CA LEU A 89 4.32 -25.78 15.13
C LEU A 89 3.06 -25.82 14.28
N PHE A 90 3.07 -26.54 13.16
CA PHE A 90 1.94 -26.67 12.27
C PHE A 90 0.73 -27.29 13.00
N ARG A 91 0.94 -28.40 13.70
CA ARG A 91 -0.10 -29.02 14.56
C ARG A 91 -0.56 -28.07 15.67
N THR A 92 0.37 -27.29 16.24
CA THR A 92 0.01 -26.25 17.21
C THR A 92 -0.93 -25.22 16.57
N SER A 93 -0.60 -24.67 15.39
CA SER A 93 -1.44 -23.71 14.66
C SER A 93 -2.84 -24.26 14.40
N GLN A 94 -2.93 -25.49 13.88
CA GLN A 94 -4.20 -26.17 13.59
C GLN A 94 -5.09 -26.33 14.83
N ILE A 95 -4.50 -26.74 15.96
CA ILE A 95 -5.23 -26.81 17.24
C ILE A 95 -5.69 -25.41 17.68
N ARG A 96 -4.86 -24.37 17.52
CA ARG A 96 -5.22 -23.00 17.89
C ARG A 96 -6.38 -22.46 17.04
N LEU A 97 -6.38 -22.73 15.73
CA LEU A 97 -7.48 -22.36 14.84
C LEU A 97 -8.79 -23.02 15.27
N ARG A 98 -8.77 -24.33 15.58
CA ARG A 98 -9.95 -25.06 16.11
C ARG A 98 -10.47 -24.49 17.43
N GLN A 99 -9.58 -23.90 18.23
CA GLN A 99 -9.94 -23.22 19.49
C GLN A 99 -10.36 -21.74 19.29
N ASN A 100 -10.48 -21.26 18.04
CA ASN A 100 -10.69 -19.85 17.70
C ASN A 100 -9.63 -18.90 18.29
N LYS A 101 -8.42 -19.42 18.58
CA LYS A 101 -7.28 -18.65 19.09
C LYS A 101 -6.41 -18.20 17.92
N ILE A 102 -7.01 -17.40 17.04
CA ILE A 102 -6.42 -17.00 15.75
C ILE A 102 -5.06 -16.30 15.92
N ASP A 103 -4.89 -15.49 16.97
CA ASP A 103 -3.62 -14.77 17.16
C ASP A 103 -2.47 -15.75 17.41
N LYS A 104 -2.70 -16.74 18.28
CA LYS A 104 -1.71 -17.79 18.59
C LYS A 104 -1.48 -18.74 17.42
N ALA A 105 -2.42 -18.84 16.49
CA ALA A 105 -2.23 -19.60 15.27
C ALA A 105 -1.34 -18.82 14.29
N PHE A 106 -1.57 -17.51 14.16
CA PHE A 106 -0.74 -16.62 13.35
C PHE A 106 0.71 -16.66 13.83
N ASP A 107 0.96 -16.47 15.13
CA ASP A 107 2.32 -16.49 15.70
C ASP A 107 3.08 -17.79 15.36
N ALA A 108 2.39 -18.93 15.34
CA ALA A 108 2.99 -20.22 15.05
C ALA A 108 3.25 -20.42 13.54
N TYR A 109 2.38 -19.92 12.67
CA TYR A 109 2.63 -19.90 11.22
C TYR A 109 3.71 -18.89 10.82
N GLU A 110 3.74 -17.71 11.45
CA GLU A 110 4.81 -16.72 11.27
C GLU A 110 6.16 -17.33 11.60
N LEU A 111 6.25 -18.09 12.71
CA LEU A 111 7.47 -18.79 13.10
C LEU A 111 7.86 -19.87 12.08
N ILE A 112 6.89 -20.60 11.51
CA ILE A 112 7.13 -21.55 10.42
C ILE A 112 7.73 -20.83 9.21
N ALA A 113 7.06 -19.80 8.72
CA ALA A 113 7.49 -19.07 7.52
C ALA A 113 8.86 -18.41 7.71
N TYR A 114 9.15 -17.88 8.90
CA TYR A 114 10.39 -17.15 9.17
C TYR A 114 11.58 -18.06 9.47
N VAL A 115 11.39 -19.14 10.24
CA VAL A 115 12.50 -20.00 10.72
C VAL A 115 12.63 -21.29 9.92
N TYR A 116 11.54 -21.77 9.33
CA TYR A 116 11.47 -23.05 8.63
C TYR A 116 10.86 -22.90 7.23
N PRO A 117 11.39 -22.01 6.36
CA PRO A 117 10.77 -21.71 5.07
C PRO A 117 10.72 -22.90 4.11
N SER A 118 11.54 -23.93 4.32
CA SER A 118 11.48 -25.17 3.54
C SER A 118 10.38 -26.14 4.00
N PHE A 119 9.74 -25.91 5.15
CA PHE A 119 8.71 -26.83 5.67
C PHE A 119 7.47 -26.84 4.79
N GLY A 120 7.20 -27.98 4.16
CA GLY A 120 6.06 -28.15 3.26
C GLY A 120 6.07 -27.11 2.14
N SER A 121 4.89 -26.59 1.81
CA SER A 121 4.75 -25.47 0.88
C SER A 121 4.85 -24.14 1.63
N PHE A 122 5.88 -23.36 1.32
CA PHE A 122 6.03 -21.99 1.81
C PHE A 122 4.79 -21.15 1.43
N ASN A 123 4.34 -21.25 0.19
CA ASN A 123 3.17 -20.53 -0.30
C ASN A 123 1.88 -20.91 0.44
N ASP A 124 1.71 -22.18 0.83
CA ASP A 124 0.56 -22.61 1.62
C ASP A 124 0.60 -22.03 3.03
N THR A 125 1.80 -21.97 3.63
CA THR A 125 2.01 -21.35 4.94
C THR A 125 1.65 -19.86 4.91
N ILE A 126 2.12 -19.13 3.91
CA ILE A 126 1.77 -17.72 3.72
C ILE A 126 0.27 -17.56 3.43
N GLY A 127 -0.32 -18.47 2.66
CA GLY A 127 -1.76 -18.49 2.40
C GLY A 127 -2.59 -18.68 3.67
N GLU A 128 -2.16 -19.54 4.58
CA GLU A 128 -2.79 -19.70 5.90
C GLU A 128 -2.65 -18.44 6.77
N MET A 129 -1.48 -17.79 6.75
CA MET A 129 -1.29 -16.49 7.41
C MET A 129 -2.25 -15.43 6.84
N TYR A 130 -2.40 -15.37 5.52
CA TYR A 130 -3.31 -14.45 4.85
C TYR A 130 -4.77 -14.72 5.21
N LYS A 131 -5.22 -15.98 5.21
CA LYS A 131 -6.58 -16.37 5.65
C LYS A 131 -6.84 -15.96 7.09
N ILE A 132 -5.84 -16.10 7.98
CA ILE A 132 -5.96 -15.66 9.38
C ILE A 132 -6.07 -14.14 9.45
N ALA A 133 -5.29 -13.39 8.66
CA ALA A 133 -5.36 -11.94 8.58
C ALA A 133 -6.73 -11.46 8.05
N VAL A 134 -7.27 -12.07 7.01
CA VAL A 134 -8.64 -11.79 6.51
C VAL A 134 -9.69 -12.14 7.56
N ARG A 135 -9.60 -13.29 8.21
CA ARG A 135 -10.50 -13.66 9.31
C ARG A 135 -10.43 -12.65 10.46
N ARG A 136 -9.23 -12.12 10.74
CA ARG A 136 -8.97 -11.04 11.69
C ARG A 136 -9.53 -9.72 11.18
N GLN A 137 -9.68 -9.49 9.89
CA GLN A 137 -10.35 -8.29 9.36
C GLN A 137 -11.89 -8.41 9.49
N GLU A 138 -12.47 -9.58 9.23
CA GLU A 138 -13.92 -9.80 9.15
C GLU A 138 -14.63 -10.00 10.51
N ASN A 139 -14.07 -10.80 11.43
CA ASN A 139 -14.80 -11.28 12.62
C ASN A 139 -14.86 -10.31 13.82
N TYR A 140 -15.03 -9.02 13.59
CA TYR A 140 -14.40 -8.05 14.50
C TYR A 140 -15.30 -7.24 15.42
N ARG A 141 -15.33 -7.65 16.70
CA ARG A 141 -15.72 -6.83 17.86
C ARG A 141 -14.89 -7.24 19.08
N VAL A 142 -14.09 -6.34 19.65
CA VAL A 142 -13.43 -6.58 20.96
C VAL A 142 -14.52 -6.69 22.00
N LYS A 143 -14.69 -7.81 22.73
CA LYS A 143 -15.71 -7.84 23.79
C LYS A 143 -15.30 -6.96 24.97
N ILE A 144 -16.01 -5.85 25.22
CA ILE A 144 -15.85 -5.06 26.44
C ILE A 144 -16.57 -5.82 27.57
N PHE A 145 -15.88 -6.09 28.68
CA PHE A 145 -16.39 -6.86 29.82
C PHE A 145 -16.98 -8.25 29.46
N GLY A 146 -16.57 -8.86 28.35
CA GLY A 146 -17.03 -10.19 27.95
C GLY A 146 -18.45 -10.28 27.37
N ILE A 147 -19.20 -9.17 27.37
CA ILE A 147 -20.63 -9.12 27.01
C ILE A 147 -20.91 -8.06 25.93
N PHE A 148 -20.20 -6.94 25.95
CA PHE A 148 -20.50 -5.82 25.04
C PHE A 148 -19.66 -5.86 23.76
N PRO A 149 -20.26 -5.58 22.58
CA PRO A 149 -19.50 -5.36 21.36
C PRO A 149 -18.66 -4.09 21.48
N GLY A 150 -17.34 -4.21 21.54
CA GLY A 150 -16.39 -3.10 21.57
C GLY A 150 -15.79 -2.75 20.22
N PHE A 151 -14.81 -1.85 20.26
CA PHE A 151 -14.24 -1.20 19.08
C PHE A 151 -13.55 -2.17 18.11
N LEU A 152 -13.54 -1.75 16.84
CA LEU A 152 -12.82 -2.40 15.75
C LEU A 152 -11.31 -2.24 15.97
N ASN A 153 -10.59 -3.29 16.37
CA ASN A 153 -9.12 -3.29 16.44
C ASN A 153 -8.54 -3.77 15.08
N TYR A 154 -8.65 -2.91 14.08
CA TYR A 154 -8.03 -3.09 12.77
C TYR A 154 -6.49 -3.21 12.84
N ASP A 155 -5.88 -2.68 13.90
CA ASP A 155 -4.43 -2.63 14.06
C ASP A 155 -3.78 -4.01 14.02
N ARG A 156 -4.42 -5.03 14.62
CA ARG A 156 -3.91 -6.42 14.52
C ARG A 156 -4.02 -7.02 13.14
N ALA A 157 -5.09 -6.74 12.39
CA ALA A 157 -5.23 -7.24 11.02
C ALA A 157 -4.17 -6.60 10.12
N ILE A 158 -3.96 -5.27 10.25
CA ILE A 158 -2.88 -4.56 9.57
C ILE A 158 -1.52 -5.17 9.92
N ALA A 159 -1.24 -5.40 11.20
CA ALA A 159 0.02 -6.02 11.62
C ALA A 159 0.25 -7.40 10.98
N TYR A 160 -0.80 -8.21 10.83
CA TYR A 160 -0.70 -9.52 10.17
C TYR A 160 -0.44 -9.41 8.68
N PHE A 161 -1.13 -8.51 7.98
CA PHE A 161 -0.85 -8.25 6.57
C PHE A 161 0.56 -7.70 6.35
N GLU A 162 1.02 -6.75 7.17
CA GLU A 162 2.39 -6.23 7.08
C GLU A 162 3.44 -7.31 7.35
N ARG A 163 3.18 -8.24 8.28
CA ARG A 163 4.07 -9.38 8.51
C ARG A 163 4.20 -10.30 7.29
N ILE A 164 3.10 -10.52 6.56
CA ILE A 164 3.14 -11.29 5.31
C ILE A 164 4.05 -10.61 4.29
N VAL A 165 3.90 -9.28 4.10
CA VAL A 165 4.72 -8.51 3.16
C VAL A 165 6.21 -8.57 3.54
N VAL A 166 6.54 -8.49 4.83
CA VAL A 166 7.92 -8.56 5.32
C VAL A 166 8.54 -9.95 5.10
N ILE A 167 7.80 -11.02 5.38
CA ILE A 167 8.33 -12.40 5.32
C ILE A 167 8.38 -12.91 3.88
N ALA A 168 7.39 -12.57 3.06
CA ALA A 168 7.21 -13.11 1.73
C ALA A 168 7.07 -12.01 0.67
N PRO A 169 8.06 -11.09 0.54
CA PRO A 169 7.95 -9.90 -0.30
C PRO A 169 7.74 -10.20 -1.78
N TYR A 170 8.01 -11.41 -2.25
CA TYR A 170 7.79 -11.84 -3.65
C TYR A 170 6.60 -12.79 -3.83
N SER A 171 5.81 -13.04 -2.78
CA SER A 171 4.63 -13.90 -2.90
C SER A 171 3.44 -13.16 -3.50
N ASP A 172 2.54 -13.92 -4.14
CA ASP A 172 1.26 -13.40 -4.66
C ASP A 172 0.34 -12.86 -3.53
N TYR A 173 0.62 -13.22 -2.28
CA TYR A 173 -0.13 -12.72 -1.11
C TYR A 173 0.30 -11.32 -0.66
N SER A 174 1.48 -10.86 -1.02
CA SER A 174 1.97 -9.53 -0.60
C SER A 174 1.18 -8.37 -1.21
N PRO A 175 0.91 -8.33 -2.54
CA PRO A 175 0.02 -7.28 -3.08
C PRO A 175 -1.40 -7.40 -2.54
N LEU A 176 -1.91 -8.62 -2.30
CA LEU A 176 -3.21 -8.83 -1.64
C LEU A 176 -3.24 -8.26 -0.22
N ALA A 177 -2.15 -8.43 0.53
CA ALA A 177 -2.00 -7.92 1.88
C ALA A 177 -1.96 -6.38 1.90
N LEU A 178 -1.17 -5.75 1.02
CA LEU A 178 -1.11 -4.29 0.91
C LEU A 178 -2.45 -3.68 0.50
N MET A 179 -3.18 -4.30 -0.43
CA MET A 179 -4.52 -3.86 -0.82
C MET A 179 -5.48 -3.91 0.38
N ASN A 180 -5.46 -4.98 1.18
CA ASN A 180 -6.28 -5.05 2.39
C ASN A 180 -5.88 -3.99 3.43
N VAL A 181 -4.59 -3.70 3.60
CA VAL A 181 -4.11 -2.63 4.49
C VAL A 181 -4.64 -1.27 4.02
N ALA A 182 -4.54 -0.97 2.71
CA ALA A 182 -5.09 0.25 2.13
C ALA A 182 -6.60 0.39 2.40
N GLN A 183 -7.38 -0.66 2.13
CA GLN A 183 -8.83 -0.67 2.36
C GLN A 183 -9.19 -0.47 3.83
N ILE A 184 -8.42 -1.04 4.76
CA ILE A 184 -8.61 -0.84 6.19
C ILE A 184 -8.38 0.63 6.56
N TRP A 185 -7.32 1.26 6.04
CA TRP A 185 -7.03 2.67 6.31
C TRP A 185 -8.06 3.61 5.69
N ALA A 186 -8.51 3.34 4.47
CA ALA A 186 -9.60 4.08 3.81
C ALA A 186 -10.90 4.00 4.64
N LYS A 187 -11.26 2.81 5.16
CA LYS A 187 -12.42 2.64 6.07
C LYS A 187 -12.28 3.44 7.36
N ARG A 188 -11.05 3.73 7.80
CA ARG A 188 -10.73 4.56 8.96
C ARG A 188 -10.61 6.05 8.62
N LYS A 189 -10.83 6.44 7.36
CA LYS A 189 -10.63 7.81 6.85
C LYS A 189 -9.21 8.34 7.09
N ASN A 190 -8.23 7.42 7.09
CA ASN A 190 -6.83 7.77 7.20
C ASN A 190 -6.19 7.68 5.82
N GLU A 191 -6.41 8.74 5.03
CA GLU A 191 -6.00 8.74 3.62
C GLU A 191 -4.49 8.71 3.46
N THR A 192 -3.72 9.31 4.38
CA THR A 192 -2.25 9.23 4.36
C THR A 192 -1.76 7.79 4.38
N MET A 193 -2.33 6.95 5.26
CA MET A 193 -1.92 5.55 5.36
C MET A 193 -2.51 4.68 4.24
N ALA A 194 -3.68 5.04 3.71
CA ALA A 194 -4.23 4.38 2.52
C ALA A 194 -3.33 4.62 1.30
N ILE A 195 -3.00 5.90 1.02
CA ILE A 195 -2.06 6.33 -0.03
C ILE A 195 -0.73 5.59 0.11
N TYR A 196 -0.12 5.61 1.30
CA TYR A 196 1.16 4.93 1.55
C TYR A 196 1.12 3.42 1.21
N SER A 197 0.00 2.76 1.50
CA SER A 197 -0.15 1.32 1.24
C SER A 197 -0.35 1.01 -0.25
N LEU A 198 -1.11 1.86 -0.96
CA LEU A 198 -1.35 1.76 -2.40
C LEU A 198 -0.08 2.06 -3.20
N ASP A 199 0.66 3.11 -2.82
CA ASP A 199 1.93 3.47 -3.43
C ASP A 199 2.96 2.33 -3.31
N ARG A 200 3.07 1.71 -2.12
CA ARG A 200 3.90 0.52 -1.93
C ARG A 200 3.46 -0.64 -2.82
N LEU A 201 2.16 -0.80 -3.08
CA LEU A 201 1.65 -1.85 -3.95
C LEU A 201 2.10 -1.61 -5.39
N ILE A 202 1.85 -0.42 -5.93
CA ILE A 202 2.21 -0.03 -7.30
C ILE A 202 3.72 -0.13 -7.51
N THR A 203 4.50 0.44 -6.59
CA THR A 203 5.95 0.51 -6.68
C THR A 203 6.62 -0.86 -6.60
N ASN A 204 6.20 -1.71 -5.66
CA ASN A 204 6.87 -2.99 -5.42
C ASN A 204 6.27 -4.15 -6.23
N TYR A 205 5.03 -4.01 -6.72
CA TYR A 205 4.30 -5.08 -7.40
C TYR A 205 3.66 -4.62 -8.72
N PRO A 206 4.39 -3.96 -9.65
CA PRO A 206 3.79 -3.37 -10.85
C PRO A 206 3.11 -4.38 -11.79
N ARG A 207 3.45 -5.67 -11.69
CA ARG A 207 2.85 -6.76 -12.48
C ARG A 207 1.68 -7.49 -11.78
N SER A 208 1.29 -7.06 -10.59
CA SER A 208 0.16 -7.65 -9.87
C SER A 208 -1.16 -7.36 -10.60
N PHE A 209 -2.08 -8.32 -10.57
CA PHE A 209 -3.45 -8.10 -11.08
C PHE A 209 -4.20 -7.02 -10.29
N LEU A 210 -3.74 -6.67 -9.08
CA LEU A 210 -4.29 -5.60 -8.24
C LEU A 210 -3.71 -4.22 -8.54
N THR A 211 -2.66 -4.11 -9.35
CA THR A 211 -2.01 -2.82 -9.65
C THR A 211 -2.96 -1.83 -10.33
N PRO A 212 -3.78 -2.23 -11.32
CA PRO A 212 -4.77 -1.32 -11.89
C PRO A 212 -5.74 -0.77 -10.85
N ASP A 213 -6.24 -1.63 -9.95
CA ASP A 213 -7.14 -1.22 -8.86
C ASP A 213 -6.47 -0.28 -7.86
N ALA A 214 -5.17 -0.46 -7.63
CA ALA A 214 -4.40 0.40 -6.74
C ALA A 214 -4.21 1.80 -7.33
N TYR A 215 -3.92 1.91 -8.63
CA TYR A 215 -3.84 3.20 -9.32
C TYR A 215 -5.15 3.99 -9.22
N ILE A 216 -6.29 3.36 -9.54
CA ILE A 216 -7.59 4.06 -9.47
C ILE A 216 -7.90 4.49 -8.04
N GLN A 217 -7.70 3.61 -7.05
CA GLN A 217 -7.94 3.97 -5.65
C GLN A 217 -7.02 5.09 -5.18
N LEU A 218 -5.76 5.09 -5.61
CA LEU A 218 -4.79 6.12 -5.26
C LEU A 218 -5.20 7.48 -5.86
N ALA A 219 -5.48 7.52 -7.16
CA ALA A 219 -5.96 8.70 -7.86
C ALA A 219 -7.24 9.26 -7.24
N SER A 220 -8.23 8.40 -6.97
CA SER A 220 -9.49 8.76 -6.33
C SER A 220 -9.30 9.29 -4.91
N THR A 221 -8.34 8.72 -4.15
CA THR A 221 -8.03 9.19 -2.80
C THR A 221 -7.44 10.60 -2.84
N HIS A 222 -6.49 10.86 -3.74
CA HIS A 222 -5.96 12.22 -3.95
C HIS A 222 -7.04 13.20 -4.39
N ALA A 223 -7.89 12.83 -5.36
CA ALA A 223 -9.01 13.65 -5.81
C ALA A 223 -9.96 14.01 -4.65
N SER A 224 -10.22 13.08 -3.74
CA SER A 224 -11.08 13.32 -2.56
C SER A 224 -10.49 14.31 -1.54
N LEU A 225 -9.17 14.51 -1.55
CA LEU A 225 -8.46 15.45 -0.67
C LEU A 225 -8.43 16.88 -1.22
N VAL A 226 -8.85 17.09 -2.47
CA VAL A 226 -8.91 18.39 -3.11
C VAL A 226 -9.97 19.26 -2.45
N ARG A 227 -9.58 20.46 -1.98
CA ARG A 227 -10.47 21.41 -1.27
C ARG A 227 -11.09 22.46 -2.18
N GLY A 228 -10.86 22.35 -3.49
CA GLY A 228 -11.32 23.29 -4.51
C GLY A 228 -10.21 24.18 -5.07
N PRO A 229 -10.54 25.08 -6.02
CA PRO A 229 -9.58 25.77 -6.89
C PRO A 229 -8.78 26.89 -6.20
N TYR A 230 -9.14 27.27 -4.98
CA TYR A 230 -8.45 28.33 -4.24
C TYR A 230 -7.37 27.81 -3.30
N TYR A 231 -7.28 26.49 -3.13
CA TYR A 231 -6.35 25.85 -2.21
C TYR A 231 -5.14 25.29 -2.95
N ASP A 232 -4.20 24.72 -2.20
CA ASP A 232 -3.07 23.97 -2.74
C ASP A 232 -3.56 22.84 -3.67
N GLN A 233 -2.98 22.77 -4.87
CA GLN A 233 -3.39 21.84 -5.93
C GLN A 233 -2.52 20.58 -6.03
N SER A 234 -1.60 20.33 -5.08
CA SER A 234 -0.71 19.16 -5.13
C SER A 234 -1.49 17.85 -5.26
N ASN A 235 -2.59 17.70 -4.49
CA ASN A 235 -3.46 16.53 -4.61
C ASN A 235 -4.19 16.45 -5.95
N THR A 236 -4.49 17.59 -6.58
CA THR A 236 -5.10 17.62 -7.92
C THR A 236 -4.09 17.13 -8.95
N GLU A 237 -2.83 17.58 -8.85
CA GLU A 237 -1.72 17.13 -9.72
C GLU A 237 -1.44 15.63 -9.55
N ASP A 238 -1.39 15.14 -8.31
CA ASP A 238 -1.23 13.72 -8.02
C ASP A 238 -2.39 12.90 -8.61
N ALA A 239 -3.64 13.37 -8.46
CA ALA A 239 -4.80 12.68 -9.01
C ALA A 239 -4.75 12.59 -10.54
N ILE A 240 -4.46 13.70 -11.24
CA ILE A 240 -4.26 13.73 -12.69
C ILE A 240 -3.18 12.71 -13.10
N THR A 241 -2.02 12.79 -12.45
CA THR A 241 -0.88 11.91 -12.74
C THR A 241 -1.25 10.43 -12.62
N PHE A 242 -1.92 10.03 -11.55
CA PHE A 242 -2.28 8.62 -11.35
C PHE A 242 -3.43 8.14 -12.26
N PHE A 243 -4.36 9.01 -12.65
CA PHE A 243 -5.36 8.66 -13.66
C PHE A 243 -4.73 8.51 -15.05
N ASP A 244 -3.86 9.44 -15.45
CA ASP A 244 -3.11 9.36 -16.71
C ASP A 244 -2.25 8.09 -16.76
N ASP A 245 -1.49 7.83 -15.71
CA ASP A 245 -0.67 6.62 -15.60
C ASP A 245 -1.52 5.35 -15.76
N PHE A 246 -2.71 5.32 -15.18
CA PHE A 246 -3.64 4.21 -15.34
C PHE A 246 -4.09 4.05 -16.79
N LEU A 247 -4.52 5.14 -17.45
CA LEU A 247 -5.01 5.12 -18.83
C LEU A 247 -3.90 4.71 -19.81
N ILE A 248 -2.67 5.14 -19.56
CA ILE A 248 -1.49 4.78 -20.35
C ILE A 248 -1.11 3.31 -20.15
N GLN A 249 -1.08 2.83 -18.90
CA GLN A 249 -0.59 1.48 -18.59
C GLN A 249 -1.65 0.40 -18.77
N PHE A 250 -2.93 0.72 -18.62
CA PHE A 250 -4.05 -0.24 -18.63
C PHE A 250 -5.21 0.18 -19.57
N PRO A 251 -4.95 0.48 -20.85
CA PRO A 251 -5.94 1.06 -21.78
C PRO A 251 -7.14 0.16 -22.11
N ALA A 252 -7.10 -1.12 -21.73
CA ALA A 252 -8.19 -2.09 -21.96
C ALA A 252 -8.84 -2.58 -20.65
N ASN A 253 -8.53 -1.95 -19.51
CA ASN A 253 -9.12 -2.31 -18.23
C ASN A 253 -10.59 -1.87 -18.15
N ASN A 254 -11.41 -2.58 -17.37
CA ASN A 254 -12.84 -2.29 -17.22
C ASN A 254 -13.15 -1.00 -16.43
N ARG A 255 -12.12 -0.31 -15.90
CA ARG A 255 -12.25 0.95 -15.15
C ARG A 255 -11.71 2.17 -15.92
N VAL A 256 -11.52 2.05 -17.24
CA VAL A 256 -11.12 3.18 -18.10
C VAL A 256 -12.10 4.35 -17.97
N ASP A 257 -13.40 4.11 -18.10
CA ASP A 257 -14.42 5.16 -17.96
C ASP A 257 -14.36 5.88 -16.59
N GLU A 258 -14.03 5.14 -15.52
CA GLU A 258 -13.86 5.71 -14.18
C GLU A 258 -12.63 6.60 -14.10
N ALA A 259 -11.52 6.18 -14.73
CA ALA A 259 -10.30 6.97 -14.79
C ALA A 259 -10.46 8.23 -15.65
N GLU A 260 -11.11 8.12 -16.82
CA GLU A 260 -11.38 9.27 -17.70
C GLU A 260 -12.24 10.32 -17.01
N GLY A 261 -13.33 9.90 -16.34
CA GLY A 261 -14.18 10.83 -15.60
C GLY A 261 -13.47 11.45 -14.39
N GLY A 262 -12.64 10.67 -13.69
CA GLY A 262 -11.80 11.17 -12.59
C GLY A 262 -10.75 12.19 -13.06
N LEU A 263 -10.10 11.92 -14.19
CA LEU A 263 -9.13 12.79 -14.85
C LEU A 263 -9.78 14.10 -15.29
N GLU A 264 -10.88 14.03 -16.04
CA GLU A 264 -11.62 15.21 -16.52
C GLU A 264 -12.02 16.12 -15.34
N GLY A 265 -12.51 15.53 -14.24
CA GLY A 265 -12.87 16.27 -13.04
C GLY A 265 -11.67 16.94 -12.37
N ALA A 266 -10.53 16.25 -12.27
CA ALA A 266 -9.32 16.80 -11.67
C ALA A 266 -8.71 17.91 -12.55
N GLU A 267 -8.67 17.70 -13.87
CA GLU A 267 -8.23 18.70 -14.85
C GLU A 267 -9.12 19.95 -14.83
N ASP A 268 -10.44 19.81 -14.75
CA ASP A 268 -11.34 20.98 -14.65
C ASP A 268 -11.11 21.77 -13.36
N VAL A 269 -10.88 21.10 -12.22
CA VAL A 269 -10.54 21.80 -10.96
C VAL A 269 -9.20 22.52 -11.09
N MET A 270 -8.21 21.90 -11.72
CA MET A 270 -6.91 22.53 -11.97
C MET A 270 -7.04 23.74 -12.92
N ALA A 271 -7.77 23.59 -14.03
CA ALA A 271 -8.06 24.67 -14.96
C ALA A 271 -8.80 25.82 -14.26
N LEU A 272 -9.76 25.50 -13.40
CA LEU A 272 -10.48 26.49 -12.59
C LEU A 272 -9.54 27.25 -11.65
N SER A 273 -8.58 26.57 -11.03
CA SER A 273 -7.54 27.21 -10.21
C SER A 273 -6.77 28.25 -11.01
N LYS A 274 -6.32 27.91 -12.23
CA LYS A 274 -5.66 28.86 -13.13
C LYS A 274 -6.55 30.05 -13.49
N VAL A 275 -7.84 29.82 -13.75
CA VAL A 275 -8.82 30.91 -13.96
C VAL A 275 -8.90 31.82 -12.73
N LYS A 276 -8.95 31.27 -11.51
CA LYS A 276 -9.04 32.09 -10.28
C LYS A 276 -7.78 32.93 -10.05
N ILE A 277 -6.60 32.40 -10.37
CA ILE A 277 -5.35 33.17 -10.32
C ILE A 277 -5.36 34.23 -11.43
N GLY A 278 -5.80 33.88 -12.64
CA GLY A 278 -5.95 34.82 -13.77
C GLY A 278 -6.88 35.99 -13.43
N ASP A 279 -8.00 35.72 -12.75
CA ASP A 279 -8.94 36.72 -12.27
C ASP A 279 -8.28 37.73 -11.33
N PHE A 280 -7.35 37.27 -10.48
CA PHE A 280 -6.59 38.15 -9.60
C PHE A 280 -5.68 39.09 -10.41
N TYR A 281 -4.93 38.59 -11.39
CA TYR A 281 -4.08 39.43 -12.24
C TYR A 281 -4.91 40.41 -13.07
N PHE A 282 -6.02 39.94 -13.64
CA PHE A 282 -6.90 40.76 -14.45
C PHE A 282 -7.56 41.89 -13.64
N HIS A 283 -8.19 41.55 -12.51
CA HIS A 283 -9.02 42.50 -11.76
C HIS A 283 -8.28 43.27 -10.66
N LYS A 284 -7.21 42.72 -10.08
CA LYS A 284 -6.50 43.34 -8.95
C LYS A 284 -5.13 43.90 -9.31
N ARG A 285 -4.52 43.44 -10.41
CA ARG A 285 -3.21 43.91 -10.87
C ARG A 285 -3.25 44.69 -12.17
N ALA A 286 -4.35 44.59 -12.92
CA ALA A 286 -4.44 45.12 -14.28
C ALA A 286 -3.28 44.63 -15.18
N ASN A 287 -2.76 43.42 -14.90
CA ASN A 287 -1.71 42.80 -15.68
C ASN A 287 -2.40 41.82 -16.65
N PHE A 288 -2.61 42.28 -17.88
CA PHE A 288 -3.36 41.55 -18.89
C PHE A 288 -2.54 40.42 -19.50
N HIS A 289 -1.23 40.61 -19.66
CA HIS A 289 -0.36 39.56 -20.15
C HIS A 289 -0.38 38.34 -19.21
N ALA A 290 -0.11 38.54 -17.92
CA ALA A 290 -0.11 37.45 -16.93
C ALA A 290 -1.47 36.77 -16.82
N ALA A 291 -2.57 37.53 -16.87
CA ALA A 291 -3.92 36.96 -16.87
C ALA A 291 -4.17 36.08 -18.12
N LYS A 292 -3.82 36.57 -19.33
CA LYS A 292 -3.93 35.79 -20.57
C LYS A 292 -3.11 34.50 -20.53
N VAL A 293 -1.90 34.52 -19.95
CA VAL A 293 -1.07 33.30 -19.76
C VAL A 293 -1.82 32.26 -18.93
N LEU A 294 -2.36 32.65 -17.77
CA LEU A 294 -3.09 31.74 -16.88
C LEU A 294 -4.40 31.22 -17.51
N TYR A 295 -5.12 32.04 -18.26
CA TYR A 295 -6.31 31.60 -18.98
C TYR A 295 -5.97 30.63 -20.11
N ASN A 296 -4.90 30.87 -20.87
CA ASN A 296 -4.43 29.92 -21.87
C ASN A 296 -3.94 28.61 -21.26
N GLU A 297 -3.35 28.66 -20.07
CA GLU A 297 -2.98 27.46 -19.30
C GLU A 297 -4.23 26.65 -18.92
N ALA A 298 -5.28 27.31 -18.40
CA ALA A 298 -6.56 26.67 -18.12
C ALA A 298 -7.17 25.98 -19.36
N ILE A 299 -7.11 26.64 -20.52
CA ILE A 299 -7.60 26.09 -21.80
C ILE A 299 -6.76 24.89 -22.23
N THR A 300 -5.44 24.92 -22.01
CA THR A 300 -4.56 23.80 -22.34
C THR A 300 -4.84 22.59 -21.44
N ILE A 301 -5.07 22.81 -20.15
CA ILE A 301 -5.31 21.75 -19.16
C ILE A 301 -6.62 21.02 -19.43
N ALA A 302 -7.73 21.75 -19.62
CA ALA A 302 -9.06 21.14 -19.74
C ALA A 302 -9.84 21.77 -20.90
N PRO A 303 -9.44 21.55 -22.18
CA PRO A 303 -9.91 22.33 -23.33
C PRO A 303 -11.42 22.30 -23.56
N ASN A 304 -12.07 21.22 -23.14
CA ASN A 304 -13.51 21.01 -23.32
C ASN A 304 -14.33 21.33 -22.05
N SER A 305 -13.69 21.81 -20.98
CA SER A 305 -14.38 22.05 -19.71
C SER A 305 -15.04 23.42 -19.63
N GLY A 306 -15.97 23.57 -18.67
CA GLY A 306 -16.58 24.87 -18.34
C GLY A 306 -15.54 25.89 -17.87
N SER A 307 -14.44 25.45 -17.26
CA SER A 307 -13.32 26.32 -16.89
C SER A 307 -12.56 26.87 -18.08
N ALA A 308 -12.35 26.08 -19.14
CA ALA A 308 -11.78 26.59 -20.38
C ALA A 308 -12.73 27.57 -21.09
N GLU A 309 -14.04 27.34 -21.06
CA GLU A 309 -15.01 28.32 -21.57
C GLU A 309 -14.95 29.64 -20.78
N MET A 310 -14.91 29.58 -19.44
CA MET A 310 -14.70 30.76 -18.61
C MET A 310 -13.40 31.49 -18.98
N ALA A 311 -12.30 30.77 -19.17
CA ALA A 311 -11.01 31.32 -19.56
C ALA A 311 -11.07 32.03 -20.92
N ARG A 312 -11.68 31.42 -21.94
CA ARG A 312 -11.89 32.03 -23.28
C ARG A 312 -12.66 33.34 -23.18
N ASN A 313 -13.77 33.33 -22.43
CA ASN A 313 -14.57 34.53 -22.21
C ASN A 313 -13.78 35.65 -21.53
N LYS A 314 -12.90 35.30 -20.57
CA LYS A 314 -12.04 36.27 -19.89
C LYS A 314 -10.96 36.86 -20.80
N ILE A 315 -10.41 36.07 -21.72
CA ILE A 315 -9.46 36.56 -22.75
C ILE A 315 -10.17 37.57 -23.66
N THR A 316 -11.37 37.27 -24.16
CA THR A 316 -12.15 38.21 -24.98
C THR A 316 -12.46 39.52 -24.22
N MET A 317 -12.74 39.45 -22.92
CA MET A 317 -12.92 40.65 -22.08
C MET A 317 -11.63 41.48 -21.97
N ILE A 318 -10.46 40.84 -21.90
CA ILE A 318 -9.16 41.54 -21.89
C ILE A 318 -8.93 42.22 -23.23
N GLU A 319 -9.11 41.51 -24.34
CA GLU A 319 -8.89 42.04 -25.70
C GLU A 319 -9.77 43.27 -25.96
N ALA A 320 -11.06 43.20 -25.63
CA ALA A 320 -11.97 44.35 -25.75
C ALA A 320 -11.58 45.54 -24.85
N LYS A 321 -10.89 45.28 -23.74
CA LYS A 321 -10.41 46.33 -22.83
C LYS A 321 -9.10 46.94 -23.33
N GLU A 322 -8.19 46.14 -23.87
CA GLU A 322 -6.96 46.60 -24.53
C GLU A 322 -7.28 47.48 -25.74
N GLU A 323 -8.26 47.09 -26.55
CA GLU A 323 -8.72 47.87 -27.70
C GLU A 323 -9.28 49.23 -27.27
N LYS A 324 -10.11 49.28 -26.23
CA LYS A 324 -10.65 50.54 -25.67
C LYS A 324 -9.60 51.46 -25.07
N LEU A 325 -8.50 50.90 -24.56
CA LEU A 325 -7.42 51.68 -23.97
C LEU A 325 -6.48 52.27 -25.04
N GLY A 326 -6.58 51.84 -26.31
CA GLY A 326 -5.61 52.18 -27.35
C GLY A 326 -4.29 51.47 -27.06
N GLY A 327 -3.84 50.59 -27.96
CA GLY A 327 -2.74 49.63 -27.71
C GLY A 327 -1.44 50.19 -27.10
N GLU A 328 -1.16 51.49 -27.23
CA GLU A 328 -0.03 52.16 -26.59
C GLU A 328 -0.23 52.46 -25.09
N GLN A 329 -1.44 52.84 -24.64
CA GLN A 329 -1.70 53.13 -23.22
C GLN A 329 -1.89 51.87 -22.37
N ALA A 330 -2.34 50.76 -22.97
CA ALA A 330 -2.43 49.47 -22.28
C ALA A 330 -1.03 48.94 -21.90
N ALA A 331 -0.06 49.03 -22.82
CA ALA A 331 1.34 48.69 -22.55
C ALA A 331 1.97 49.66 -21.52
N GLU A 332 1.59 50.94 -21.52
CA GLU A 332 2.05 51.91 -20.52
C GLU A 332 1.40 51.69 -19.14
N ALA A 333 0.13 51.28 -19.08
CA ALA A 333 -0.56 50.91 -17.85
C ALA A 333 0.00 49.61 -17.25
N GLU A 334 0.39 48.65 -18.09
CA GLU A 334 1.07 47.42 -17.69
C GLU A 334 2.48 47.68 -17.15
N ARG A 335 3.22 48.64 -17.75
CA ARG A 335 4.50 49.13 -17.20
C ARG A 335 4.35 49.90 -15.88
N LYS A 336 3.20 50.55 -15.65
CA LYS A 336 2.88 51.25 -14.39
C LYS A 336 2.25 50.33 -13.33
N ALA A 337 1.98 49.07 -13.66
CA ALA A 337 1.50 48.10 -12.68
C ALA A 337 2.60 47.85 -11.64
N PRO A 338 2.29 47.91 -10.34
CA PRO A 338 3.29 47.76 -9.29
C PRO A 338 3.92 46.36 -9.36
N THR A 339 5.24 46.30 -9.19
CA THR A 339 5.98 45.03 -9.25
C THR A 339 5.59 44.10 -8.10
N VAL A 340 5.88 42.80 -8.24
CA VAL A 340 5.62 41.80 -7.18
C VAL A 340 6.21 42.25 -5.84
N GLU A 341 7.43 42.79 -5.86
CA GLU A 341 8.13 43.32 -4.68
C GLU A 341 7.43 44.54 -4.06
N GLU A 342 6.94 45.48 -4.86
CA GLU A 342 6.20 46.65 -4.37
C GLU A 342 4.87 46.26 -3.73
N LEU A 343 4.27 45.18 -4.22
CA LEU A 343 3.00 44.64 -3.74
C LEU A 343 3.18 43.85 -2.44
N GLU A 344 4.26 43.08 -2.31
CA GLU A 344 4.67 42.41 -1.07
C GLU A 344 4.95 43.44 0.02
N LYS A 345 5.73 44.49 -0.27
CA LYS A 345 5.95 45.62 0.66
C LYS A 345 4.63 46.28 1.08
N LYS A 346 3.67 46.47 0.16
CA LYS A 346 2.33 46.99 0.48
C LYS A 346 1.53 46.02 1.34
N ALA A 347 1.59 44.73 1.08
CA ALA A 347 0.90 43.69 1.83
C ALA A 347 1.45 43.58 3.26
N GLU A 348 2.77 43.56 3.42
CA GLU A 348 3.44 43.59 4.72
C GLU A 348 3.09 44.86 5.51
N LYS A 349 3.08 46.02 4.86
CA LYS A 349 2.70 47.28 5.50
C LYS A 349 1.23 47.26 5.96
N ARG A 350 0.33 46.66 5.17
CA ARG A 350 -1.08 46.45 5.56
C ARG A 350 -1.22 45.46 6.71
N ALA A 351 -0.47 44.35 6.68
CA ALA A 351 -0.45 43.36 7.75
C ALA A 351 0.06 43.97 9.06
N ARG A 352 1.17 44.73 9.02
CA ARG A 352 1.72 45.45 10.18
C ARG A 352 0.73 46.49 10.74
N ARG A 353 0.04 47.26 9.89
CA ARG A 353 -1.00 48.21 10.34
C ARG A 353 -2.17 47.52 11.03
N LYS A 354 -2.61 46.38 10.50
CA LYS A 354 -3.69 45.57 11.06
C LYS A 354 -3.32 44.96 12.42
N VAL A 355 -2.05 44.57 12.60
CA VAL A 355 -1.50 44.08 13.88
C VAL A 355 -1.37 45.21 14.91
N LEU A 356 -1.09 46.44 14.47
CA LEU A 356 -0.95 47.61 15.34
C LEU A 356 -2.28 48.32 15.68
N GLY A 357 -3.43 47.83 15.18
CA GLY A 357 -4.75 48.44 15.42
C GLY A 357 -4.94 49.82 14.78
N ILE A 358 -4.07 50.22 13.86
CA ILE A 358 -4.13 51.50 13.15
C ILE A 358 -4.91 51.25 11.86
N PHE A 359 -6.22 51.46 11.91
CA PHE A 359 -7.08 51.45 10.72
C PHE A 359 -6.96 52.76 9.94
#